data_AF-A0A849SMB9-F1
#
_entry.id   AF-A0A849SMB9-F1
#
_cell.length_a   1.000
_cell.length_b   1.000
_cell.length_c   1.000
_cell.angle_alpha   90.00
_cell.angle_beta   90.00
_cell.angle_gamma   90.00
#
_symmetry.space_group_name_H-M   'P 1'
#
loop_
_entity.id
_entity.type
_entity.pdbx_description
1 polymer ?
#
loop_
_entity_poly.entity_id
_entity_poly.type
_entity_poly.pdbx_seq_one_letter_code
_entity_poly.pdbx_strand_id
1 'polypeptide(L)'
;MHKLTRYLLITVALFSVAITIPGINLMTPSQAASADLPLHYPLNAVSISLLQQTAHGIAGGYQITLRGDGNNIYSCNGKTQQVPTIDKKALLDLINEFYELHFFELADSYSVKKQLLLNDDNTLATIATKMLDTGSKQLCIQLADYKKCITIVNNQPAVAAQLVKKIEALVGARFC
;
A
#
# COMPACT_ATOMS: atom_id res chain seq x y z
N MET A 1 -18.14 -89.83 -4.66
CA MET A 1 -16.80 -90.40 -4.37
C MET A 1 -15.95 -89.33 -3.71
N HIS A 2 -15.44 -89.63 -2.52
CA HIS A 2 -14.65 -88.74 -1.67
C HIS A 2 -13.35 -88.28 -2.34
N LYS A 3 -12.94 -87.04 -2.06
CA LYS A 3 -11.76 -86.78 -1.22
C LYS A 3 -11.68 -85.32 -0.77
N LEU A 4 -11.74 -85.14 0.55
CA LEU A 4 -11.22 -83.98 1.28
C LEU A 4 -9.72 -83.81 1.02
N THR A 5 -9.21 -82.58 0.97
CA THR A 5 -7.96 -82.21 1.65
C THR A 5 -7.99 -80.70 1.99
N ARG A 6 -7.45 -80.38 3.16
CA ARG A 6 -7.59 -79.16 3.97
C ARG A 6 -6.47 -78.12 3.70
N TYR A 7 -6.67 -76.92 4.29
CA TYR A 7 -5.70 -75.84 4.59
C TYR A 7 -5.30 -74.95 3.40
N LEU A 8 -5.12 -73.63 3.51
CA LEU A 8 -4.75 -72.78 4.64
C LEU A 8 -5.23 -71.34 4.37
N LEU A 9 -5.77 -70.69 5.41
CA LEU A 9 -6.04 -69.24 5.50
C LEU A 9 -4.74 -68.43 5.42
N ILE A 10 -4.66 -67.41 4.57
CA ILE A 10 -4.03 -66.11 4.90
C ILE A 10 -4.80 -65.00 4.17
N THR A 11 -5.46 -64.16 4.96
CA THR A 11 -6.13 -62.90 4.63
C THR A 11 -5.10 -61.80 4.35
N VAL A 12 -5.22 -61.09 3.23
CA VAL A 12 -4.64 -59.75 3.07
C VAL A 12 -5.74 -58.83 2.54
N ALA A 13 -6.39 -58.12 3.46
CA ALA A 13 -7.27 -57.01 3.13
C ALA A 13 -6.39 -55.81 2.73
N LEU A 14 -6.40 -55.46 1.46
CA LEU A 14 -5.85 -54.20 0.96
C LEU A 14 -6.77 -53.06 1.40
N PHE A 15 -6.43 -52.42 2.52
CA PHE A 15 -6.99 -51.15 2.92
C PHE A 15 -6.45 -50.05 2.00
N SER A 16 -7.24 -49.64 1.02
CA SER A 16 -7.03 -48.42 0.24
C SER A 16 -7.30 -47.20 1.13
N VAL A 17 -6.26 -46.69 1.81
CA VAL A 17 -6.35 -45.42 2.53
C VAL A 17 -6.31 -44.29 1.50
N ALA A 18 -7.45 -43.67 1.26
CA ALA A 18 -7.56 -42.41 0.55
C ALA A 18 -6.98 -41.29 1.42
N ILE A 19 -5.76 -40.86 1.14
CA ILE A 19 -5.15 -39.67 1.76
C ILE A 19 -5.72 -38.45 1.05
N THR A 20 -6.76 -37.85 1.62
CA THR A 20 -7.23 -36.52 1.25
C THR A 20 -6.21 -35.49 1.74
N ILE A 21 -5.40 -34.96 0.83
CA ILE A 21 -4.52 -33.81 1.11
C ILE A 21 -5.42 -32.57 1.19
N PRO A 22 -5.50 -31.86 2.32
CA PRO A 22 -6.26 -30.63 2.40
C PRO A 22 -5.59 -29.57 1.51
N GLY A 23 -6.43 -28.91 0.72
CA GLY A 23 -6.06 -27.96 -0.32
C GLY A 23 -4.99 -26.96 0.13
N ILE A 24 -3.89 -26.95 -0.61
CA ILE A 24 -2.97 -25.82 -0.65
C ILE A 24 -3.77 -24.69 -1.30
N ASN A 25 -4.31 -23.79 -0.49
CA ASN A 25 -4.81 -22.51 -1.00
C ASN A 25 -3.61 -21.80 -1.63
N LEU A 26 -3.49 -21.88 -2.95
CA LEU A 26 -2.69 -20.91 -3.69
C LEU A 26 -3.31 -19.55 -3.39
N MET A 27 -2.64 -18.77 -2.53
CA MET A 27 -2.84 -17.33 -2.47
C MET A 27 -2.48 -16.80 -3.85
N THR A 28 -3.50 -16.66 -4.70
CA THR A 28 -3.45 -15.76 -5.85
C THR A 28 -3.01 -14.40 -5.30
N PRO A 29 -1.93 -13.80 -5.82
CA PRO A 29 -1.67 -12.40 -5.52
C PRO A 29 -2.94 -11.64 -5.89
N SER A 30 -3.41 -10.80 -4.96
CA SER A 30 -4.49 -9.85 -5.24
C SER A 30 -3.99 -8.95 -6.37
N GLN A 31 -4.30 -9.36 -7.59
CA GLN A 31 -4.22 -8.50 -8.75
C GLN A 31 -5.37 -7.53 -8.51
N ALA A 32 -5.04 -6.40 -7.87
CA ALA A 32 -5.91 -5.26 -7.83
C ALA A 32 -6.38 -5.07 -9.26
N ALA A 33 -7.67 -5.28 -9.50
CA ALA A 33 -8.30 -4.81 -10.72
C ALA A 33 -7.87 -3.35 -10.80
N SER A 34 -7.07 -2.99 -11.81
CA SER A 34 -6.79 -1.61 -12.09
C SER A 34 -8.14 -1.03 -12.51
N ALA A 35 -8.90 -0.53 -11.54
CA ALA A 35 -9.96 0.40 -11.84
C ALA A 35 -9.31 1.46 -12.75
N ASP A 36 -9.88 1.66 -13.92
CA ASP A 36 -9.41 2.75 -14.76
C ASP A 36 -9.66 4.07 -14.02
N LEU A 37 -8.79 5.06 -14.25
CA LEU A 37 -8.93 6.34 -13.58
C LEU A 37 -10.27 6.97 -14.00
N PRO A 38 -11.17 7.30 -13.05
CA PRO A 38 -12.52 7.67 -13.39
C PRO A 38 -12.55 9.05 -14.06
N LEU A 39 -13.34 9.18 -15.12
CA LEU A 39 -13.48 10.44 -15.88
C LEU A 39 -14.53 11.38 -15.29
N HIS A 40 -15.56 10.82 -14.64
CA HIS A 40 -16.66 11.58 -14.03
C HIS A 40 -17.02 10.96 -12.68
N TYR A 41 -17.01 11.77 -11.63
CA TYR A 41 -17.36 11.35 -10.28
C TYR A 41 -17.79 12.58 -9.45
N PRO A 42 -18.65 12.39 -8.43
CA PRO A 42 -19.05 13.49 -7.56
C PRO A 42 -17.91 13.86 -6.60
N LEU A 43 -17.83 15.14 -6.22
CA LEU A 43 -16.75 15.62 -5.34
C LEU A 43 -16.74 14.89 -3.98
N ASN A 44 -17.91 14.55 -3.43
CA ASN A 44 -18.01 13.83 -2.16
C ASN A 44 -17.45 12.39 -2.20
N ALA A 45 -17.16 11.86 -3.39
CA ALA A 45 -16.47 10.58 -3.58
C ALA A 45 -14.93 10.73 -3.60
N VAL A 46 -14.40 11.93 -3.35
CA VAL A 46 -12.97 12.19 -3.24
C VAL A 46 -12.52 12.11 -1.77
N SER A 47 -11.43 11.38 -1.54
CA SER A 47 -10.73 11.36 -0.26
C SER A 47 -9.21 11.36 -0.47
N ILE A 48 -8.50 12.28 0.18
CA ILE A 48 -7.03 12.33 0.21
C ILE A 48 -6.58 12.03 1.63
N SER A 49 -5.73 11.04 1.82
CA SER A 49 -5.19 10.70 3.14
C SER A 49 -3.68 10.75 3.14
N LEU A 50 -3.11 11.40 4.14
CA LEU A 50 -1.68 11.44 4.41
C LEU A 50 -1.42 10.82 5.77
N LEU A 51 -0.62 9.76 5.81
CA LEU A 51 -0.18 9.10 7.04
C LEU A 51 1.34 9.27 7.19
N GLN A 52 1.78 9.97 8.23
CA GLN A 52 3.18 9.99 8.65
C GLN A 52 3.44 8.83 9.61
N GLN A 53 4.33 7.94 9.21
CA GLN A 53 4.86 6.88 10.04
C GLN A 53 6.28 7.23 10.44
N THR A 54 6.55 7.24 11.74
CA THR A 54 7.89 7.46 12.27
C THR A 54 8.69 6.15 12.30
N ALA A 55 10.01 6.29 12.40
CA ALA A 55 10.89 5.14 12.66
C ALA A 55 10.58 4.52 14.03
N HIS A 56 11.02 3.29 14.26
CA HIS A 56 10.72 2.59 15.49
C HIS A 56 11.20 3.39 16.73
N GLY A 57 10.31 3.58 17.71
CA GLY A 57 10.63 4.32 18.94
C GLY A 57 10.60 5.85 18.83
N ILE A 58 10.26 6.43 17.67
CA ILE A 58 10.17 7.88 17.48
C ILE A 58 8.71 8.33 17.56
N ALA A 59 8.39 9.27 18.45
CA ALA A 59 7.08 9.93 18.48
C ALA A 59 6.94 10.91 17.30
N GLY A 60 5.71 11.27 16.93
CA GLY A 60 5.47 12.22 15.84
C GLY A 60 4.58 11.70 14.70
N GLY A 61 4.01 10.50 14.86
CA GLY A 61 3.08 9.94 13.89
C GLY A 61 1.75 10.74 13.86
N TYR A 62 1.32 11.09 12.66
CA TYR A 62 0.05 11.78 12.44
C TYR A 62 -0.66 11.28 11.19
N GLN A 63 -1.96 11.54 11.09
CA GLN A 63 -2.79 11.27 9.93
C GLN A 63 -3.63 12.49 9.58
N ILE A 64 -3.68 12.85 8.31
CA ILE A 64 -4.57 13.87 7.75
C ILE A 64 -5.51 13.15 6.78
N THR A 65 -6.80 13.45 6.85
CA THR A 65 -7.77 13.01 5.83
C THR A 65 -8.59 14.21 5.37
N LEU A 66 -8.55 14.49 4.06
CA LEU A 66 -9.33 15.51 3.40
C LEU A 66 -10.43 14.85 2.58
N ARG A 67 -11.68 15.24 2.77
CA ARG A 67 -12.83 14.64 2.08
C ARG A 67 -13.61 15.68 1.31
N GLY A 68 -14.11 15.32 0.13
CA GLY A 68 -14.86 16.26 -0.71
C GLY A 68 -16.26 16.61 -0.21
N ASP A 69 -16.73 15.95 0.86
CA ASP A 69 -17.90 16.35 1.63
C ASP A 69 -17.59 17.42 2.71
N GLY A 70 -16.31 17.78 2.89
CA GLY A 70 -15.83 18.74 3.87
C GLY A 70 -15.50 18.14 5.25
N ASN A 71 -15.69 16.82 5.44
CA ASN A 71 -15.39 16.14 6.71
C ASN A 71 -13.89 15.84 6.84
N ASN A 72 -13.12 16.89 7.08
CA ASN A 72 -11.67 16.82 7.20
C ASN A 72 -11.25 16.51 8.63
N ILE A 73 -10.29 15.60 8.80
CA ILE A 73 -9.79 15.18 10.11
C ILE A 73 -8.26 15.21 10.17
N TYR A 74 -7.74 15.55 11.33
CA TYR A 74 -6.34 15.45 11.69
C TYR A 74 -6.21 14.62 12.97
N SER A 75 -5.41 13.57 12.93
CA SER A 75 -5.16 12.69 14.07
C SER A 75 -3.68 12.72 14.43
N CYS A 76 -3.39 12.96 15.70
CA CYS A 76 -2.03 13.07 16.24
C CYS A 76 -1.97 12.27 17.55
N ASN A 77 -1.06 11.28 17.65
CA ASN A 77 -0.90 10.46 18.86
C ASN A 77 -2.24 9.92 19.42
N GLY A 78 -3.11 9.43 18.53
CA GLY A 78 -4.43 8.88 18.89
C GLY A 78 -5.53 9.92 19.20
N LYS A 79 -5.21 11.23 19.22
CA LYS A 79 -6.19 12.31 19.36
C LYS A 79 -6.62 12.80 18.00
N THR A 80 -7.93 12.78 17.73
CA THR A 80 -8.51 13.26 16.47
C THR A 80 -9.14 14.62 16.67
N GLN A 81 -8.88 15.53 15.75
CA GLN A 81 -9.38 16.89 15.71
C GLN A 81 -10.04 17.12 14.35
N GLN A 82 -11.16 17.85 14.36
CA GLN A 82 -11.78 18.29 13.13
C GLN A 82 -10.93 19.40 12.52
N VAL A 83 -10.60 19.26 11.24
CA VAL A 83 -9.94 20.31 10.47
C VAL A 83 -11.02 21.22 9.90
N PRO A 84 -10.83 22.55 9.88
CA PRO A 84 -11.74 23.46 9.20
C PRO A 84 -12.04 23.00 7.78
N THR A 85 -13.26 23.29 7.32
CA THR A 85 -13.65 22.99 5.94
C THR A 85 -12.69 23.68 4.98
N ILE A 86 -12.05 22.88 4.14
CA ILE A 86 -11.20 23.39 3.05
C ILE A 86 -12.13 23.84 1.93
N ASP A 87 -11.84 25.00 1.36
CA ASP A 87 -12.62 25.53 0.23
C ASP A 87 -12.61 24.54 -0.96
N LYS A 88 -13.74 24.44 -1.66
CA LYS A 88 -13.88 23.50 -2.79
C LYS A 88 -12.88 23.78 -3.90
N LYS A 89 -12.51 25.06 -4.13
CA LYS A 89 -11.49 25.41 -5.11
C LYS A 89 -10.11 24.93 -4.64
N ALA A 90 -9.78 25.08 -3.37
CA ALA A 90 -8.50 24.59 -2.83
C ALA A 90 -8.39 23.06 -2.93
N LEU A 91 -9.48 22.33 -2.69
CA LEU A 91 -9.51 20.88 -2.89
C LEU A 91 -9.37 20.51 -4.37
N LEU A 92 -10.05 21.21 -5.28
CA LEU A 92 -9.92 21.00 -6.72
C LEU A 92 -8.49 21.29 -7.20
N ASP A 93 -7.89 22.40 -6.77
CA ASP A 93 -6.52 22.77 -7.11
C ASP A 93 -5.53 21.69 -6.62
N LEU A 94 -5.76 21.10 -5.44
CA LEU A 94 -4.97 19.97 -4.96
C LEU A 94 -5.16 18.72 -5.84
N ILE A 95 -6.39 18.37 -6.21
CA ILE A 95 -6.68 17.23 -7.09
C ILE A 95 -6.01 17.41 -8.46
N ASN A 96 -6.07 18.61 -9.05
CA ASN A 96 -5.42 18.91 -10.33
C ASN A 96 -3.91 18.68 -10.27
N GLU A 97 -3.25 19.03 -9.17
CA GLU A 97 -1.82 18.75 -9.01
C GLU A 97 -1.50 17.24 -8.99
N PHE A 98 -2.39 16.38 -8.50
CA PHE A 98 -2.20 14.92 -8.65
C PHE A 98 -2.17 14.51 -10.13
N TYR A 99 -3.02 15.12 -10.97
CA TYR A 99 -3.02 14.86 -12.41
C TYR A 99 -1.79 15.45 -13.10
N GLU A 100 -1.45 16.72 -12.84
CA GLU A 100 -0.31 17.41 -13.47
C GLU A 100 1.03 16.74 -13.17
N LEU A 101 1.18 16.15 -11.97
CA LEU A 101 2.41 15.47 -11.55
C LEU A 101 2.46 14.00 -11.97
N HIS A 102 1.51 13.52 -12.78
CA HIS A 102 1.38 12.11 -13.17
C HIS A 102 1.38 11.17 -11.96
N PHE A 103 0.74 11.58 -10.85
CA PHE A 103 0.80 10.85 -9.58
C PHE A 103 0.33 9.39 -9.73
N PHE A 104 -0.66 9.17 -10.59
CA PHE A 104 -1.26 7.86 -10.85
C PHE A 104 -0.29 6.88 -11.54
N GLU A 105 0.75 7.40 -12.20
CA GLU A 105 1.78 6.64 -12.91
C GLU A 105 3.04 6.39 -12.06
N LEU A 106 3.17 7.06 -10.92
CA LEU A 106 4.32 6.89 -10.02
C LEU A 106 4.34 5.49 -9.40
N ALA A 107 5.54 5.04 -9.04
CA ALA A 107 5.70 3.78 -8.31
C ALA A 107 5.07 3.86 -6.91
N ASP A 108 4.53 2.74 -6.43
CA ASP A 108 3.85 2.68 -5.13
C ASP A 108 4.81 2.93 -3.95
N SER A 109 6.12 2.73 -4.13
CA SER A 109 7.12 2.94 -3.08
C SER A 109 8.48 3.29 -3.66
N TYR A 110 9.19 4.18 -2.95
CA TYR A 110 10.58 4.58 -3.22
C TYR A 110 11.52 4.15 -2.09
N SER A 111 11.15 3.09 -1.36
CA SER A 111 11.89 2.54 -0.22
C SER A 111 13.17 1.78 -0.58
N VAL A 112 13.47 1.61 -1.87
CA VAL A 112 14.67 0.93 -2.36
C VAL A 112 15.52 1.91 -3.15
N LYS A 113 16.74 2.16 -2.66
CA LYS A 113 17.74 2.96 -3.35
C LYS A 113 18.60 2.04 -4.21
N LYS A 114 18.72 2.35 -5.50
CA LYS A 114 19.67 1.68 -6.40
C LYS A 114 20.87 2.59 -6.64
N GLN A 115 22.07 2.01 -6.65
CA GLN A 115 23.32 2.72 -6.96
C GLN A 115 24.16 1.86 -7.89
N LEU A 116 25.01 2.52 -8.68
CA LEU A 116 26.02 1.84 -9.49
C LEU A 116 27.33 1.81 -8.73
N LEU A 117 27.99 0.65 -8.75
CA LEU A 117 29.34 0.45 -8.24
C LEU A 117 30.22 0.01 -9.41
N LEU A 118 31.39 0.65 -9.54
CA LEU A 118 32.41 0.26 -10.52
C LEU A 118 33.27 -0.83 -9.90
N ASN A 119 33.32 -1.99 -10.55
CA ASN A 119 34.15 -3.12 -10.15
C ASN A 119 35.58 -2.97 -10.69
N ASP A 120 36.53 -3.75 -10.14
CA ASP A 120 37.94 -3.75 -10.54
C ASP A 120 38.17 -4.22 -11.99
N ASP A 121 37.24 -5.01 -12.54
CA ASP A 121 37.24 -5.46 -13.94
C ASP A 121 36.64 -4.42 -14.91
N ASN A 122 36.43 -3.19 -14.45
CA ASN A 122 35.82 -2.09 -15.20
C ASN A 122 34.36 -2.34 -15.63
N THR A 123 33.64 -3.20 -14.89
CA THR A 123 32.19 -3.41 -15.08
C THR A 123 31.36 -2.63 -14.05
N LEU A 124 30.12 -2.32 -14.40
CA LEU A 124 29.17 -1.65 -13.49
C LEU A 124 28.23 -2.69 -12.86
N ALA A 125 28.23 -2.77 -11.53
CA ALA A 125 27.24 -3.51 -10.77
C ALA A 125 26.13 -2.57 -10.28
N THR A 126 24.88 -3.04 -10.29
CA THR A 126 23.78 -2.34 -9.60
C THR A 126 23.60 -2.94 -8.22
N ILE A 127 23.75 -2.12 -7.18
CA ILE A 127 23.41 -2.50 -5.80
C ILE A 127 22.06 -1.89 -5.42
N ALA A 128 21.24 -2.65 -4.71
CA ALA A 128 19.94 -2.20 -4.21
C ALA A 128 19.91 -2.28 -2.68
N THR A 129 19.64 -1.15 -2.03
CA THR A 129 19.57 -1.04 -0.57
C THR A 129 18.16 -0.66 -0.16
N LYS A 130 17.53 -1.52 0.64
CA LYS A 130 16.24 -1.21 1.27
C LYS A 130 16.47 -0.24 2.42
N MET A 131 15.74 0.87 2.43
CA MET A 131 15.79 1.87 3.49
C MET A 131 14.94 1.36 4.67
N LEU A 132 15.57 0.61 5.57
CA LEU A 132 14.94 0.13 6.81
C LEU A 132 14.94 1.23 7.88
N ASP A 133 13.97 1.16 8.79
CA ASP A 133 13.86 2.03 9.97
C ASP A 133 13.93 3.55 9.68
N THR A 134 13.42 3.96 8.52
CA THR A 134 13.32 5.37 8.14
C THR A 134 11.87 5.79 8.23
N GLY A 135 11.60 6.96 8.82
CA GLY A 135 10.27 7.57 8.79
C GLY A 135 9.77 7.72 7.35
N SER A 136 8.48 7.48 7.15
CA SER A 136 7.86 7.53 5.82
C SER A 136 6.52 8.24 5.86
N LYS A 137 6.08 8.68 4.69
CA LYS A 137 4.75 9.25 4.49
C LYS A 137 4.02 8.43 3.45
N GLN A 138 2.86 7.90 3.80
CA GLN A 138 1.95 7.30 2.83
C GLN A 138 0.93 8.35 2.40
N LEU A 139 0.98 8.74 1.13
CA LEU A 139 0.00 9.64 0.51
C LEU A 139 -0.93 8.81 -0.36
N CYS A 140 -2.21 8.84 -0.08
CA CYS A 140 -3.24 8.21 -0.91
C CYS A 140 -4.24 9.23 -1.42
N ILE A 141 -4.69 9.02 -2.66
CA ILE A 141 -5.85 9.69 -3.24
C ILE A 141 -6.85 8.61 -3.66
N GLN A 142 -8.11 8.82 -3.30
CA GLN A 142 -9.23 8.00 -3.72
C GLN A 142 -10.20 8.89 -4.51
N LEU A 143 -10.55 8.43 -5.70
CA LEU A 143 -11.50 9.03 -6.63
C LEU A 143 -12.58 7.98 -6.90
N ALA A 144 -13.75 8.12 -6.27
CA ALA A 144 -14.78 7.07 -6.31
C ALA A 144 -14.24 5.71 -5.81
N ASP A 145 -14.21 4.72 -6.69
CA ASP A 145 -13.69 3.37 -6.45
C ASP A 145 -12.19 3.23 -6.75
N TYR A 146 -11.62 4.16 -7.52
CA TYR A 146 -10.19 4.20 -7.78
C TYR A 146 -9.39 4.70 -6.57
N LYS A 147 -8.31 4.01 -6.22
CA LYS A 147 -7.39 4.42 -5.16
C LYS A 147 -5.95 4.22 -5.56
N LYS A 148 -5.13 5.25 -5.41
CA LYS A 148 -3.66 5.20 -5.52
C LYS A 148 -3.03 5.59 -4.21
N CYS A 149 -2.01 4.85 -3.80
CA CYS A 149 -1.18 5.16 -2.62
C CYS A 149 0.29 5.13 -3.01
N ILE A 150 1.07 6.08 -2.49
CA ILE A 150 2.52 6.13 -2.65
C ILE A 150 3.15 6.27 -1.28
N THR A 151 4.16 5.44 -1.00
CA THR A 151 5.03 5.56 0.16
C THR A 151 6.26 6.38 -0.21
N ILE A 152 6.34 7.55 0.42
CA ILE A 152 7.41 8.53 0.31
C ILE A 152 8.41 8.28 1.44
N VAL A 153 9.64 7.93 1.10
CA VAL A 153 10.75 7.74 2.06
C VAL A 153 11.82 8.76 1.73
N ASN A 154 12.35 9.44 2.75
CA ASN A 154 13.39 10.46 2.58
C ASN A 154 13.05 11.52 1.49
N ASN A 155 11.79 11.97 1.47
CA ASN A 155 11.25 12.93 0.50
C ASN A 155 11.34 12.50 -0.98
N GLN A 156 11.39 11.20 -1.26
CA GLN A 156 11.36 10.67 -2.63
C GLN A 156 10.03 9.98 -2.96
N PRO A 157 9.43 10.25 -4.14
CA PRO A 157 9.92 11.18 -5.15
C PRO A 157 9.64 12.63 -4.72
N ALA A 158 10.51 13.56 -5.12
CA ALA A 158 10.43 14.96 -4.69
C ALA A 158 9.06 15.61 -4.99
N VAL A 159 8.44 15.25 -6.12
CA VAL A 159 7.12 15.73 -6.53
C VAL A 159 6.02 15.34 -5.54
N ALA A 160 5.99 14.08 -5.09
CA ALA A 160 5.00 13.64 -4.10
C ALA A 160 5.29 14.24 -2.71
N ALA A 161 6.56 14.46 -2.39
CA ALA A 161 6.95 15.15 -1.15
C ALA A 161 6.51 16.64 -1.13
N GLN A 162 6.38 17.29 -2.29
CA GLN A 162 5.83 18.65 -2.38
C GLN A 162 4.31 18.66 -2.12
N LEU A 163 3.56 17.71 -2.70
CA LEU A 163 2.13 17.52 -2.42
C LEU A 163 1.86 17.32 -0.92
N VAL A 164 2.69 16.51 -0.26
CA VAL A 164 2.64 16.33 1.20
C VAL A 164 2.74 17.67 1.92
N LYS A 165 3.74 18.50 1.62
CA LYS A 165 3.94 19.80 2.28
C LYS A 165 2.74 20.71 2.08
N LYS A 166 2.14 20.68 0.89
CA LYS A 166 0.94 21.45 0.60
C LYS A 166 -0.26 20.99 1.43
N ILE A 167 -0.46 19.67 1.57
CA ILE A 167 -1.51 19.10 2.42
C ILE A 167 -1.31 19.48 3.89
N GLU A 168 -0.09 19.37 4.40
CA GLU A 168 0.26 19.78 5.78
C GLU A 168 -0.02 21.26 6.03
N ALA A 169 0.30 22.12 5.05
CA ALA A 169 0.04 23.55 5.12
C ALA A 169 -1.46 23.88 5.11
N LEU A 170 -2.26 23.18 4.29
CA LEU A 170 -3.70 23.39 4.19
C LEU A 170 -4.44 23.16 5.51
N VAL A 171 -3.98 22.20 6.31
CA VAL A 171 -4.60 21.88 7.59
C VAL A 171 -3.99 22.63 8.78
N GLY A 172 -2.98 23.48 8.52
CA GLY A 172 -2.24 24.20 9.56
C GLY A 172 -1.60 23.24 10.56
N ALA A 173 -1.13 22.06 10.10
CA ALA A 173 -0.61 21.02 10.97
C ALA A 173 0.54 21.57 11.82
N ARG A 174 0.31 21.67 13.13
CA ARG A 174 1.38 21.77 14.11
C ARG A 174 1.78 20.33 14.42
N PHE A 175 2.91 19.93 13.87
CA PHE A 175 3.38 18.56 13.95
C PHE A 175 3.48 18.09 15.40
N CYS A 176 3.08 16.84 15.60
CA CYS A 176 3.47 16.02 16.73
C CYS A 176 4.99 15.77 16.65
#